data_AF-A0A2W7CXL6-F1
#
_entry.id   AF-A0A2W7CXL6-F1
#
_cell.length_a   1.000
_cell.length_b   1.000
_cell.length_c   1.000
_cell.angle_alpha   90.00
_cell.angle_beta   90.00
_cell.angle_gamma   90.00
#
_symmetry.space_group_name_H-M   'P 1'
#
loop_
_entity.id
_entity.type
_entity.pdbx_description
1 polymer ?
#
loop_
_entity_poly.entity_id
_entity_poly.type
_entity_poly.pdbx_seq_one_letter_code
_entity_poly.pdbx_strand_id
1 'polypeptide(L)'
;MMRFVIYRRVSTQEQGRSGLGLEAQRRDIDIFLHAFTQVPWEIVGEFCDILSGKDDNRPELARALDLARRKGAELLISKLDRLSRDVEFIARTMKHANIKVATMPNADPFQMHLFAALAEKERKFIGERTKAALAAAKVRGVKLGGYREGSLDRRIAALKQTADDNARRVMGIVQPLKQAGKSLRQIAVELEKQGIRTPRGGAWTAKQVSLTLARLTRLASVPVDRVAEPTEVKSAESVVDRAGPAAGRAPLGSRW
;
A
#
# COMPACT_ATOMS: atom_id res chain seq x y z
N MET A 1 -3.07 27.31 -28.33
CA MET A 1 -3.41 25.97 -27.85
C MET A 1 -2.43 25.59 -26.75
N MET A 2 -2.91 25.30 -25.55
CA MET A 2 -2.06 24.90 -24.42
C MET A 2 -1.79 23.41 -24.43
N ARG A 3 -0.61 23.01 -23.98
CA ARG A 3 -0.22 21.61 -23.90
C ARG A 3 0.07 21.27 -22.44
N PHE A 4 -0.46 20.15 -21.98
CA PHE A 4 -0.28 19.67 -20.62
C PHE A 4 0.41 18.32 -20.60
N VAL A 5 1.33 18.15 -19.66
CA VAL A 5 1.82 16.85 -19.22
C VAL A 5 1.23 16.57 -17.86
N ILE A 6 0.48 15.49 -17.72
CA ILE A 6 -0.14 15.13 -16.44
C ILE A 6 0.83 14.27 -15.64
N TYR A 7 1.00 14.61 -14.36
CA TYR A 7 1.74 13.78 -13.42
C TYR A 7 0.90 13.40 -12.21
N ARG A 8 0.91 12.11 -11.86
CA ARG A 8 0.18 11.50 -10.74
C ARG A 8 1.10 10.66 -9.86
N ARG A 9 0.76 10.54 -8.58
CA ARG A 9 1.52 9.70 -7.64
C ARG A 9 0.61 8.92 -6.69
N VAL A 10 0.96 7.66 -6.41
CA VAL A 10 0.28 6.81 -5.43
C VAL A 10 1.24 6.07 -4.50
N SER A 11 0.81 5.85 -3.26
CA SER A 11 1.65 5.36 -2.15
C SER A 11 1.74 3.83 -2.01
N THR A 12 0.92 3.04 -2.72
CA THR A 12 1.00 1.57 -2.76
C THR A 12 0.28 1.02 -4.00
N GLN A 13 0.72 -0.13 -4.52
CA GLN A 13 -0.03 -0.90 -5.52
C GLN A 13 -1.45 -1.25 -5.04
N GLU A 14 -1.66 -1.44 -3.73
CA GLU A 14 -2.98 -1.68 -3.13
C GLU A 14 -3.91 -0.46 -3.14
N GLN A 15 -3.39 0.76 -2.97
CA GLN A 15 -4.19 1.98 -3.19
C GLN A 15 -4.45 2.26 -4.67
N GLY A 16 -3.59 1.73 -5.56
CA GLY A 16 -3.90 1.63 -6.99
C GLY A 16 -5.11 0.73 -7.28
N ARG A 17 -5.37 -0.28 -6.43
CA ARG A 17 -6.50 -1.22 -6.59
C ARG A 17 -7.84 -0.69 -6.06
N SER A 18 -7.86 0.24 -5.09
CA SER A 18 -9.11 0.84 -4.61
C SER A 18 -9.61 2.01 -5.45
N GLY A 19 -8.79 2.56 -6.37
CA GLY A 19 -9.18 3.62 -7.30
C GLY A 19 -9.30 5.02 -6.68
N LEU A 20 -9.77 5.13 -5.44
CA LEU A 20 -10.17 6.38 -4.77
C LEU A 20 -9.12 7.50 -4.80
N GLY A 21 -7.84 7.16 -4.66
CA GLY A 21 -6.75 8.14 -4.68
C GLY A 21 -6.39 8.66 -6.07
N LEU A 22 -6.56 7.85 -7.12
CA LEU A 22 -6.30 8.24 -8.51
C LEU A 22 -7.53 8.90 -9.13
N GLU A 23 -8.73 8.43 -8.80
CA GLU A 23 -9.99 9.02 -9.22
C GLU A 23 -10.13 10.45 -8.71
N ALA A 24 -9.79 10.71 -7.44
CA ALA A 24 -9.78 12.08 -6.91
C ALA A 24 -8.78 12.98 -7.66
N GLN A 25 -7.57 12.48 -7.94
CA GLN A 25 -6.58 13.24 -8.71
C GLN A 25 -7.07 13.52 -10.14
N ARG A 26 -7.70 12.52 -10.77
CA ARG A 26 -8.24 12.65 -12.13
C ARG A 26 -9.40 13.65 -12.16
N ARG A 27 -10.32 13.56 -11.21
CA ARG A 27 -11.44 14.50 -11.04
C ARG A 27 -10.93 15.94 -10.90
N ASP A 28 -9.95 16.18 -10.02
CA ASP A 28 -9.40 17.53 -9.82
C ASP A 28 -8.82 18.08 -11.14
N ILE A 29 -8.06 17.25 -11.87
CA ILE A 29 -7.47 17.60 -13.17
C ILE A 29 -8.55 17.87 -14.23
N ASP A 30 -9.57 17.02 -14.32
CA ASP A 30 -10.67 17.17 -15.28
C ASP A 30 -11.44 18.48 -14.99
N ILE A 31 -11.69 18.79 -13.72
CA ILE A 31 -12.29 20.07 -13.31
C ILE A 31 -11.42 21.24 -13.78
N PHE A 32 -10.10 21.19 -13.57
CA PHE A 32 -9.19 22.24 -14.04
C PHE A 32 -9.24 22.43 -15.56
N LEU A 33 -9.17 21.33 -16.32
CA LEU A 33 -9.16 21.37 -17.78
C LEU A 33 -10.49 21.88 -18.35
N HIS A 34 -11.63 21.46 -17.79
CA HIS A 34 -12.94 21.83 -18.32
C HIS A 34 -13.50 23.14 -17.77
N ALA A 35 -13.26 23.47 -16.50
CA ALA A 35 -13.84 24.64 -15.85
C ALA A 35 -12.91 25.86 -15.81
N PHE A 36 -11.58 25.65 -15.82
CA PHE A 36 -10.61 26.73 -15.65
C PHE A 36 -9.75 27.00 -16.88
N THR A 37 -9.75 26.10 -17.87
CA THR A 37 -8.97 26.29 -19.11
C THR A 37 -9.89 26.74 -20.25
N GLN A 38 -9.90 28.04 -20.52
CA GLN A 38 -10.77 28.66 -21.55
C GLN A 38 -10.18 28.58 -22.97
N VAL A 39 -8.92 28.20 -23.10
CA VAL A 39 -8.21 28.07 -24.39
C VAL A 39 -8.15 26.61 -24.83
N PRO A 40 -8.13 26.31 -26.14
CA PRO A 40 -7.97 24.94 -26.62
C PRO A 40 -6.73 24.29 -26.02
N TRP A 41 -6.87 23.07 -25.51
CA TRP A 41 -5.82 22.34 -24.81
C TRP A 41 -5.65 20.91 -25.30
N GLU A 42 -4.46 20.36 -25.10
CA GLU A 42 -4.11 18.97 -25.42
C GLU A 42 -3.25 18.38 -24.30
N ILE A 43 -3.46 17.10 -24.01
CA ILE A 43 -2.62 16.33 -23.11
C ILE A 43 -1.58 15.61 -23.96
N VAL A 44 -0.31 16.01 -23.85
CA VAL A 44 0.79 15.43 -24.65
C VAL A 44 1.42 14.20 -24.00
N GLY A 45 1.10 13.93 -22.74
CA GLY A 45 1.54 12.73 -22.03
C GLY A 45 1.00 12.64 -20.61
N GLU A 46 0.83 11.42 -20.12
CA GLU A 46 0.45 11.13 -18.73
C GLU A 46 1.48 10.21 -18.08
N PHE A 47 1.89 10.57 -16.87
CA PHE A 47 2.94 9.89 -16.12
C PHE A 47 2.45 9.58 -14.70
N CYS A 48 2.74 8.38 -14.19
CA CYS A 48 2.32 7.98 -12.86
C CYS A 48 3.41 7.21 -12.12
N ASP A 49 3.91 7.80 -11.03
CA ASP A 49 4.82 7.11 -10.12
C ASP A 49 4.04 6.32 -9.05
N ILE A 50 4.37 5.03 -8.91
CA ILE A 50 3.86 4.14 -7.86
C ILE A 50 5.00 3.92 -6.87
N LEU A 51 5.01 4.66 -5.76
CA LEU A 51 6.12 4.67 -4.80
C LEU A 51 5.64 4.28 -3.41
N SER A 52 6.21 3.21 -2.85
CA SER A 52 5.92 2.81 -1.47
C SER A 52 6.71 3.67 -0.49
N GLY A 53 6.01 4.54 0.25
CA GLY A 53 6.61 5.26 1.37
C GLY A 53 7.87 6.07 1.00
N LYS A 54 8.93 5.89 1.79
CA LYS A 54 10.16 6.71 1.88
C LYS A 54 11.06 6.70 0.62
N ASP A 55 10.57 6.15 -0.49
CA ASP A 55 11.31 6.03 -1.74
C ASP A 55 11.17 7.33 -2.55
N ASP A 56 12.31 7.98 -2.81
CA ASP A 56 12.39 9.27 -3.51
C ASP A 56 12.74 9.12 -5.00
N ASN A 57 12.97 7.90 -5.47
CA ASN A 57 13.27 7.68 -6.88
C ASN A 57 12.00 7.84 -7.74
N ARG A 58 11.94 8.88 -8.56
CA ARG A 58 10.76 9.29 -9.34
C ARG A 58 11.05 9.32 -10.84
N PRO A 59 11.21 8.13 -11.46
CA PRO A 59 11.56 8.05 -12.88
C PRO A 59 10.47 8.65 -13.78
N GLU A 60 9.18 8.49 -13.44
CA GLU A 60 8.10 9.01 -14.28
C GLU A 60 7.99 10.54 -14.18
N LEU A 61 8.24 11.13 -13.01
CA LEU A 61 8.34 12.58 -12.89
C LEU A 61 9.47 13.16 -13.75
N ALA A 62 10.64 12.51 -13.77
CA ALA A 62 11.76 12.97 -14.59
C ALA A 62 11.41 12.96 -16.08
N ARG A 63 10.76 11.89 -16.55
CA ARG A 63 10.26 11.80 -17.95
C ARG A 63 9.18 12.83 -18.24
N ALA A 64 8.28 13.09 -17.29
CA ALA A 64 7.23 14.10 -17.42
C ALA A 64 7.83 15.50 -17.59
N LEU A 65 8.82 15.87 -16.76
CA LEU A 65 9.52 17.16 -16.85
C LEU A 65 10.27 17.32 -18.17
N ASP A 66 10.94 16.27 -18.61
CA ASP A 66 11.67 16.28 -19.88
C ASP A 66 10.72 16.40 -21.09
N LEU A 67 9.60 15.67 -21.09
CA LEU A 67 8.58 15.81 -22.12
C LEU A 67 7.95 17.21 -22.11
N ALA A 68 7.64 17.74 -20.93
CA ALA A 68 7.08 19.08 -20.76
C ALA A 68 8.01 20.13 -21.37
N ARG A 69 9.31 20.05 -21.07
CA ARG A 69 10.33 20.92 -21.65
C ARG A 69 10.41 20.78 -23.17
N ARG A 70 10.51 19.56 -23.70
CA ARG A 70 10.65 19.31 -25.15
C ARG A 70 9.43 19.77 -25.95
N LYS A 71 8.23 19.70 -25.38
CA LYS A 71 6.98 20.05 -26.06
C LYS A 71 6.49 21.46 -25.76
N GLY A 72 7.20 22.22 -24.90
CA GLY A 72 6.74 23.51 -24.40
C GLY A 72 5.40 23.40 -23.65
N ALA A 73 5.19 22.29 -22.96
CA ALA A 73 3.97 21.98 -22.24
C ALA A 73 4.12 22.31 -20.74
N GLU A 74 3.00 22.56 -20.08
CA GLU A 74 2.95 22.78 -18.63
C GLU A 74 2.76 21.46 -17.89
N LEU A 75 3.42 21.30 -16.75
CA LEU A 75 3.23 20.14 -15.88
C LEU A 75 1.97 20.35 -15.03
N LEU A 76 0.93 19.55 -15.29
CA LEU A 76 -0.34 19.59 -14.56
C LEU A 76 -0.37 18.49 -13.49
N ILE A 77 -0.55 18.90 -12.24
CA ILE A 77 -0.72 18.01 -11.08
C ILE A 77 -2.03 18.33 -10.36
N SER A 78 -2.62 17.36 -9.66
CA SER A 78 -3.89 17.62 -8.97
C SER A 78 -3.72 18.57 -7.76
N LYS A 79 -2.75 18.27 -6.89
CA LYS A 79 -2.45 18.97 -5.63
C LYS A 79 -0.94 19.05 -5.43
N LEU A 80 -0.48 20.09 -4.75
CA LEU A 80 0.96 20.34 -4.53
C LEU A 80 1.65 19.17 -3.78
N ASP A 81 0.95 18.56 -2.82
CA ASP A 81 1.48 17.44 -2.02
C ASP A 81 1.69 16.13 -2.82
N ARG A 82 1.09 16.03 -4.03
CA ARG A 82 1.33 14.94 -4.98
C ARG A 82 2.67 15.09 -5.68
N LEU A 83 3.11 16.32 -5.92
CA LEU A 83 4.47 16.61 -6.39
C LEU A 83 5.48 16.47 -5.26
N SER A 84 5.40 17.25 -4.19
CA SER A 84 6.26 17.03 -3.02
C SER A 84 5.71 17.78 -1.81
N ARG A 85 6.27 17.48 -0.65
CA ARG A 85 6.05 18.25 0.59
C ARG A 85 7.31 18.95 1.06
N ASP A 86 8.36 18.90 0.24
CA ASP A 86 9.65 19.55 0.45
C ASP A 86 9.70 20.80 -0.43
N VAL A 87 9.92 21.95 0.21
CA VAL A 87 10.00 23.26 -0.45
C VAL A 87 11.15 23.31 -1.44
N GLU A 88 12.30 22.75 -1.10
CA GLU A 88 13.49 22.75 -1.96
C GLU A 88 13.18 21.99 -3.25
N PHE A 89 12.55 20.82 -3.11
CA PHE A 89 12.14 20.01 -4.25
C PHE A 89 11.17 20.76 -5.18
N ILE A 90 10.14 21.41 -4.61
CA ILE A 90 9.15 22.16 -5.38
C ILE A 90 9.85 23.32 -6.11
N ALA A 91 10.68 24.08 -5.40
CA ALA A 91 11.40 25.22 -5.96
C ALA A 91 12.34 24.79 -7.11
N ARG A 92 13.07 23.69 -6.94
CA ARG A 92 13.89 23.11 -8.02
C ARG A 92 13.05 22.71 -9.22
N THR A 93 11.89 22.10 -9.00
CA THR A 93 11.00 21.68 -10.10
C THR A 93 10.47 22.88 -10.88
N MET A 94 10.07 23.96 -10.18
CA MET A 94 9.57 25.19 -10.81
C MET A 94 10.63 25.91 -11.66
N LYS A 95 11.93 25.72 -11.37
CA LYS A 95 13.01 26.23 -12.25
C LYS A 95 13.12 25.48 -13.58
N HIS A 96 12.59 24.25 -13.66
CA HIS A 96 12.77 23.38 -14.82
C HIS A 96 11.54 23.28 -15.72
N ALA A 97 10.35 23.51 -15.18
CA ALA A 97 9.08 23.48 -15.91
C ALA A 97 8.05 24.43 -15.28
N ASN A 98 7.10 24.93 -16.09
CA ASN A 98 5.94 25.62 -15.57
C ASN A 98 4.97 24.61 -14.95
N ILE A 99 4.58 24.83 -13.69
CA ILE A 99 3.74 23.88 -12.93
C ILE A 99 2.36 24.50 -12.73
N LYS A 100 1.32 23.74 -13.07
CA LYS A 100 -0.07 24.06 -12.74
C LYS A 100 -0.61 23.05 -11.74
N VAL A 101 -1.32 23.57 -10.74
CA VAL A 101 -1.97 22.76 -9.71
C VAL A 101 -3.47 22.88 -9.90
N ALA A 102 -4.13 21.76 -10.16
CA ALA A 102 -5.55 21.73 -10.51
C ALA A 102 -6.43 22.33 -9.40
N THR A 103 -6.11 22.08 -8.13
CA THR A 103 -6.84 22.67 -7.00
C THR A 103 -6.48 24.13 -6.71
N MET A 104 -5.51 24.70 -7.43
CA MET A 104 -5.05 26.07 -7.26
C MET A 104 -4.85 26.72 -8.63
N PRO A 105 -5.94 26.87 -9.42
CA PRO A 105 -5.85 27.22 -10.84
C PRO A 105 -5.17 28.57 -11.11
N ASN A 106 -5.33 29.51 -10.17
CA ASN A 106 -4.80 30.86 -10.26
C ASN A 106 -3.50 31.05 -9.47
N ALA A 107 -2.88 29.97 -8.99
CA ALA A 107 -1.67 30.08 -8.18
C ALA A 107 -0.50 30.65 -9.00
N ASP A 108 0.02 31.79 -8.56
CA ASP A 108 1.26 32.35 -9.09
C ASP A 108 2.50 31.65 -8.46
N PRO A 109 3.71 31.86 -9.00
CA PRO A 109 4.92 31.25 -8.45
C PRO A 109 5.19 31.60 -6.97
N PHE A 110 4.87 32.82 -6.54
CA PHE A 110 5.05 33.25 -5.15
C PHE A 110 4.12 32.48 -4.21
N GLN A 111 2.84 32.38 -4.56
CA GLN A 111 1.84 31.60 -3.88
C GLN A 111 2.27 30.14 -3.80
N MET A 112 2.72 29.54 -4.90
CA MET A 112 3.22 28.17 -4.93
C MET A 112 4.35 27.93 -3.91
N HIS A 113 5.31 28.85 -3.80
CA HIS A 113 6.37 28.77 -2.78
C HIS A 113 5.83 28.92 -1.35
N LEU A 114 4.89 29.85 -1.13
CA LEU A 114 4.27 30.06 0.18
C LEU A 114 3.51 28.81 0.64
N PHE A 115 2.71 28.20 -0.24
CA PHE A 115 1.95 26.98 0.06
C PHE A 115 2.88 25.78 0.29
N ALA A 116 3.98 25.69 -0.46
CA ALA A 116 5.01 24.68 -0.20
C ALA A 116 5.58 24.82 1.22
N ALA A 117 5.94 26.05 1.63
CA ALA A 117 6.51 26.32 2.94
C ALA A 117 5.52 26.05 4.08
N LEU A 118 4.26 26.41 3.88
CA LEU A 118 3.19 26.12 4.83
C LEU A 118 3.00 24.61 5.01
N ALA A 119 2.98 23.85 3.91
CA ALA A 119 2.81 22.41 3.95
C ALA A 119 3.96 21.69 4.67
N GLU A 120 5.20 22.17 4.49
CA GLU A 120 6.36 21.65 5.21
C GLU A 120 6.26 21.91 6.72
N LYS A 121 5.90 23.14 7.11
CA LYS A 121 5.72 23.52 8.52
C LYS A 121 4.62 22.72 9.20
N GLU A 122 3.47 22.57 8.54
CA GLU A 122 2.34 21.79 9.06
C GLU A 122 2.74 20.32 9.29
N ARG A 123 3.50 19.74 8.37
CA ARG A 123 4.02 18.37 8.54
C ARG A 123 4.93 18.25 9.76
N LYS A 124 5.80 19.23 9.98
CA LYS A 124 6.67 19.27 11.16
C LYS A 124 5.85 19.31 12.44
N PHE A 125 4.84 20.18 12.51
CA PHE A 125 3.93 20.28 13.65
C PHE A 125 3.11 19.01 13.90
N ILE A 126 2.57 18.38 12.85
CA ILE A 126 1.91 17.08 12.98
C ILE A 126 2.87 16.05 13.57
N GLY A 127 4.12 15.99 13.08
CA GLY A 127 5.15 15.11 13.59
C GLY A 127 5.49 15.36 15.06
N GLU A 128 5.65 16.61 15.46
CA GLU A 128 5.88 17.03 16.84
C GLU A 128 4.71 16.65 17.74
N ARG A 129 3.48 16.92 17.32
CA ARG A 129 2.26 16.55 18.05
C ARG A 129 2.12 15.04 18.21
N THR A 130 2.39 14.27 17.15
CA THR A 130 2.39 12.80 17.23
C THR A 130 3.46 12.31 18.21
N LYS A 131 4.68 12.85 18.15
CA LYS A 131 5.75 12.49 19.10
C LYS A 131 5.37 12.83 20.53
N ALA A 132 4.77 13.99 20.78
CA ALA A 132 4.30 14.40 22.11
C ALA A 132 3.18 13.48 22.62
N ALA A 133 2.20 13.16 21.78
CA ALA A 133 1.11 12.24 22.11
C ALA A 133 1.63 10.82 22.42
N LEU A 134 2.60 10.35 21.63
CA LEU A 134 3.30 9.09 21.87
C LEU A 134 4.08 9.15 23.19
N ALA A 135 4.86 10.19 23.46
CA ALA A 135 5.58 10.34 24.73
C ALA A 135 4.62 10.28 25.94
N ALA A 136 3.51 11.00 25.89
CA ALA A 136 2.48 10.95 26.94
C ALA A 136 1.84 9.55 27.08
N ALA A 137 1.58 8.87 25.97
CA ALA A 137 1.08 7.50 26.00
C ALA A 137 2.10 6.53 26.62
N LYS A 138 3.40 6.70 26.33
CA LYS A 138 4.48 5.91 26.93
C LYS A 138 4.55 6.10 28.45
N VAL A 139 4.44 7.34 28.93
CA VAL A 139 4.38 7.66 30.37
C VAL A 139 3.18 7.01 31.04
N ARG A 140 2.02 6.98 30.36
CA ARG A 140 0.82 6.25 30.81
C ARG A 140 0.92 4.72 30.71
N GLY A 141 2.10 4.17 30.40
CA GLY A 141 2.32 2.73 30.30
C GLY A 141 1.77 2.09 29.01
N VAL A 142 1.31 2.88 28.02
CA VAL A 142 0.87 2.34 26.73
C VAL A 142 2.09 1.80 25.99
N LYS A 143 2.05 0.51 25.67
CA LYS A 143 3.09 -0.13 24.85
C LYS A 143 3.01 0.37 23.40
N LEU A 144 3.96 1.21 23.02
CA LEU A 144 4.04 1.81 21.69
C LEU A 144 4.86 0.95 20.74
N GLY A 145 4.25 0.52 19.64
CA GLY A 145 4.91 -0.34 18.66
C GLY A 145 5.28 -1.73 19.22
N GLY A 146 5.63 -2.65 18.33
CA GLY A 146 6.06 -3.99 18.71
C GLY A 146 4.95 -4.93 19.20
N TYR A 147 5.37 -6.17 19.46
CA TYR A 147 4.55 -7.34 19.80
C TYR A 147 3.35 -7.02 20.72
N ARG A 148 2.16 -7.09 20.12
CA ARG A 148 0.90 -7.30 20.85
C ARG A 148 0.85 -8.78 21.23
N GLU A 149 0.59 -9.08 22.48
CA GLU A 149 0.49 -10.45 22.98
C GLU A 149 -0.46 -11.28 22.09
N GLY A 150 -0.02 -12.45 21.63
CA GLY A 150 -0.75 -13.31 20.69
C GLY A 150 -0.70 -12.92 19.20
N SER A 151 -0.10 -11.78 18.82
CA SER A 151 -0.02 -11.35 17.41
C SER A 151 1.06 -12.08 16.59
N LEU A 152 2.17 -12.49 17.22
CA LEU A 152 3.13 -13.40 16.61
C LEU A 152 2.54 -14.80 16.50
N ASP A 153 1.84 -15.29 17.52
CA ASP A 153 1.23 -16.63 17.47
C ASP A 153 0.22 -16.74 16.34
N ARG A 154 -0.63 -15.72 16.16
CA ARG A 154 -1.56 -15.64 15.02
C ARG A 154 -0.84 -15.59 13.67
N ARG A 155 0.23 -14.80 13.55
CA ARG A 155 1.04 -14.73 12.31
C ARG A 155 1.76 -16.04 12.01
N ILE A 156 2.35 -16.67 13.03
CA ILE A 156 3.04 -17.95 12.92
C ILE A 156 2.03 -19.04 12.56
N ALA A 157 0.85 -19.06 13.18
CA ALA A 157 -0.23 -19.99 12.84
C ALA A 157 -0.71 -19.80 11.40
N ALA A 158 -0.96 -18.57 10.96
CA ALA A 158 -1.36 -18.28 9.57
C ALA A 158 -0.28 -18.69 8.55
N LEU A 159 1.00 -18.45 8.86
CA LEU A 159 2.13 -18.87 8.03
C LEU A 159 2.25 -20.40 7.96
N LYS A 160 2.05 -21.10 9.09
CA LYS A 160 2.03 -22.56 9.15
C LYS A 160 0.89 -23.10 8.29
N GLN A 161 -0.33 -22.59 8.47
CA GLN A 161 -1.51 -22.99 7.71
C GLN A 161 -1.29 -22.82 6.20
N THR A 162 -0.81 -21.65 5.77
CA THR A 162 -0.48 -21.38 4.37
C THR A 162 0.55 -22.36 3.82
N ALA A 163 1.56 -22.72 4.62
CA ALA A 163 2.59 -23.66 4.20
C ALA A 163 2.07 -25.12 4.14
N ASP A 164 1.10 -25.47 4.98
CA ASP A 164 0.44 -26.77 5.00
C ASP A 164 -0.52 -26.92 3.81
N ASP A 165 -1.31 -25.89 3.50
CA ASP A 165 -2.20 -25.86 2.33
C ASP A 165 -1.40 -25.94 1.01
N ASN A 166 -0.27 -25.22 0.93
CA ASN A 166 0.63 -25.33 -0.22
C ASN A 166 1.24 -26.74 -0.36
N ALA A 167 1.55 -27.41 0.75
CA ALA A 167 2.04 -28.78 0.71
C ALA A 167 0.96 -29.75 0.22
N ARG A 168 -0.28 -29.62 0.73
CA ARG A 168 -1.44 -30.42 0.31
C ARG A 168 -1.73 -30.26 -1.18
N ARG A 169 -1.62 -29.04 -1.73
CA ARG A 169 -1.83 -28.77 -3.16
C ARG A 169 -0.94 -29.62 -4.08
N VAL A 170 0.30 -29.87 -3.69
CA VAL A 170 1.26 -30.64 -4.51
C VAL A 170 1.39 -32.11 -4.08
N MET A 171 0.65 -32.52 -3.04
CA MET A 171 0.68 -33.87 -2.48
C MET A 171 0.43 -34.95 -3.53
N GLY A 172 -0.61 -34.77 -4.36
CA GLY A 172 -1.02 -35.74 -5.38
C GLY A 172 0.02 -36.01 -6.48
N ILE A 173 1.04 -35.16 -6.60
CA ILE A 173 2.14 -35.33 -7.56
C ILE A 173 3.40 -35.80 -6.83
N VAL A 174 3.73 -35.15 -5.72
CA VAL A 174 4.99 -35.38 -5.01
C VAL A 174 5.03 -36.75 -4.31
N GLN A 175 3.92 -37.21 -3.72
CA GLN A 175 3.88 -38.52 -3.02
C GLN A 175 4.00 -39.71 -3.97
N PRO A 176 3.22 -39.82 -5.07
CA PRO A 176 3.35 -40.95 -6.00
C PRO A 176 4.73 -41.03 -6.65
N LEU A 177 5.30 -39.89 -7.05
CA LEU A 177 6.64 -39.86 -7.63
C LEU A 177 7.71 -40.32 -6.64
N LYS A 178 7.54 -39.98 -5.35
CA LYS A 178 8.46 -40.45 -4.30
C LYS A 178 8.32 -41.95 -4.05
N GLN A 179 7.09 -42.49 -4.05
CA GLN A 179 6.83 -43.92 -3.93
C GLN A 179 7.37 -44.71 -5.13
N ALA A 180 7.33 -44.13 -6.33
CA ALA A 180 7.95 -44.66 -7.54
C ALA A 180 9.50 -44.55 -7.56
N GLY A 181 10.13 -44.22 -6.43
CA GLY A 181 11.58 -44.19 -6.29
C GLY A 181 12.29 -43.00 -6.95
N LYS A 182 11.57 -41.98 -7.44
CA LYS A 182 12.21 -40.81 -8.07
C LYS A 182 13.03 -40.02 -7.04
N SER A 183 14.16 -39.50 -7.50
CA SER A 183 15.00 -38.59 -6.71
C SER A 183 14.31 -37.23 -6.51
N LEU A 184 14.67 -36.52 -5.45
CA LEU A 184 14.11 -35.20 -5.14
C LEU A 184 14.35 -34.17 -6.26
N ARG A 185 15.45 -34.29 -7.00
CA ARG A 185 15.74 -33.46 -8.17
C ARG A 185 14.80 -33.78 -9.33
N GLN A 186 14.54 -35.06 -9.60
CA GLN A 186 13.59 -35.47 -10.64
C GLN A 186 12.16 -35.01 -10.33
N ILE A 187 11.76 -35.08 -9.06
CA ILE A 187 10.44 -34.57 -8.62
C ILE A 187 10.34 -33.05 -8.83
N ALA A 188 11.40 -32.29 -8.54
CA ALA A 188 11.42 -30.86 -8.76
C ALA A 188 11.27 -30.49 -10.25
N VAL A 189 11.98 -31.20 -11.13
CA VAL A 189 11.86 -31.04 -12.59
C VAL A 189 10.45 -31.38 -13.08
N GLU A 190 9.83 -32.43 -12.54
CA GLU A 190 8.47 -32.82 -12.92
C GLU A 190 7.42 -31.78 -12.49
N LEU A 191 7.57 -31.18 -11.30
CA LEU A 191 6.72 -30.07 -10.86
C LEU A 191 6.82 -28.85 -11.80
N GLU A 192 8.03 -28.55 -12.28
CA GLU A 192 8.23 -27.47 -13.24
C GLU A 192 7.65 -27.79 -14.62
N LYS A 193 7.81 -29.03 -15.09
CA LYS A 193 7.24 -29.52 -16.35
C LYS A 193 5.71 -29.41 -16.36
N GLN A 194 5.08 -29.61 -15.21
CA GLN A 194 3.62 -29.44 -15.02
C GLN A 194 3.20 -27.98 -14.75
N GLY A 195 4.13 -27.02 -14.86
CA GLY A 195 3.85 -25.59 -14.68
C GLY A 195 3.60 -25.17 -13.23
N ILE A 196 3.89 -26.03 -12.24
CA ILE A 196 3.66 -25.74 -10.83
C ILE A 196 4.85 -24.96 -10.29
N ARG A 197 4.66 -23.67 -10.05
CA ARG A 197 5.65 -22.81 -9.37
C ARG A 197 5.58 -22.96 -7.86
N THR A 198 6.68 -22.64 -7.19
CA THR A 198 6.69 -22.54 -5.72
C THR A 198 5.77 -21.41 -5.24
N PRO A 199 5.36 -21.37 -3.96
CA PRO A 199 4.51 -20.29 -3.43
C PRO A 199 5.08 -18.87 -3.59
N ARG A 200 6.39 -18.74 -3.83
CA ARG A 200 7.07 -17.47 -4.10
C ARG A 200 7.30 -17.22 -5.61
N GLY A 201 6.70 -18.02 -6.48
CA GLY A 201 6.82 -17.91 -7.94
C GLY A 201 8.10 -18.48 -8.55
N GLY A 202 9.05 -18.96 -7.74
CA GLY A 202 10.32 -19.52 -8.21
C GLY A 202 10.26 -20.99 -8.64
N ALA A 203 11.36 -21.43 -9.24
CA ALA A 203 11.69 -22.83 -9.55
C ALA A 203 11.70 -23.73 -8.30
N TRP A 204 11.37 -25.01 -8.48
CA TRP A 204 11.43 -25.99 -7.41
C TRP A 204 12.86 -26.52 -7.27
N THR A 205 13.33 -26.58 -6.03
CA THR A 205 14.62 -27.18 -5.68
C THR A 205 14.41 -28.50 -4.95
N ALA A 206 15.38 -29.41 -5.02
CA ALA A 206 15.36 -30.66 -4.26
C ALA A 206 15.14 -30.43 -2.74
N LYS A 207 15.68 -29.33 -2.20
CA LYS A 207 15.48 -28.92 -0.79
C LYS A 207 14.02 -28.59 -0.50
N GLN A 208 13.35 -27.83 -1.38
CA GLN A 208 11.93 -27.51 -1.21
C GLN A 208 11.06 -28.76 -1.32
N VAL A 209 11.36 -29.68 -2.24
CA VAL A 209 10.67 -30.98 -2.34
C VAL A 209 10.84 -31.78 -1.05
N SER A 210 12.06 -31.84 -0.50
CA SER A 210 12.32 -32.51 0.79
C SER A 210 11.51 -31.91 1.95
N LEU A 211 11.45 -30.58 2.03
CA LEU A 211 10.69 -29.88 3.08
C LEU A 211 9.18 -30.10 2.94
N THR A 212 8.69 -30.12 1.71
CA THR A 212 7.29 -30.44 1.41
C THR A 212 6.96 -31.87 1.81
N LEU A 213 7.78 -32.86 1.43
CA LEU A 213 7.59 -34.26 1.83
C LEU A 213 7.60 -34.43 3.35
N ALA A 214 8.59 -33.85 4.05
CA ALA A 214 8.67 -33.92 5.51
C ALA A 214 7.44 -33.28 6.19
N ARG A 215 6.90 -32.21 5.60
CA ARG A 215 5.66 -31.59 6.07
C ARG A 215 4.44 -32.47 5.80
N LEU A 216 4.34 -33.08 4.62
CA LEU A 216 3.26 -34.01 4.28
C LEU A 216 3.26 -35.24 5.20
N THR A 217 4.43 -35.80 5.51
CA THR A 217 4.57 -36.89 6.48
C THR A 217 4.09 -36.45 7.86
N ARG A 218 4.47 -35.25 8.31
CA ARG A 218 3.98 -34.69 9.59
C ARG A 218 2.47 -34.51 9.61
N LEU A 219 1.87 -34.05 8.52
CA LEU A 219 0.42 -33.86 8.41
C LEU A 219 -0.34 -35.19 8.38
N ALA A 220 0.27 -36.26 7.84
CA ALA A 220 -0.28 -37.59 7.83
C ALA A 220 -0.14 -38.33 9.18
N SER A 221 0.86 -37.95 10.00
CA SER A 221 1.12 -38.57 11.31
C SER A 221 0.36 -37.93 12.47
N VAL A 222 -0.48 -36.90 12.24
CA VAL A 222 -1.35 -36.32 13.28
C VAL A 222 -2.70 -37.04 13.21
N PRO A 223 -3.14 -37.75 14.27
CA PRO A 223 -4.45 -38.39 14.31
C PRO A 223 -5.57 -37.37 14.15
N VAL A 224 -6.61 -37.73 13.38
CA VAL A 224 -7.85 -36.96 13.16
C VAL A 224 -8.75 -37.01 14.41
N ASP A 225 -8.20 -36.87 15.61
CA ASP A 225 -8.96 -36.84 16.86
C ASP A 225 -8.53 -35.63 17.70
N ARG A 226 -9.14 -34.50 17.36
CA ARG A 226 -9.62 -33.44 18.25
C ARG A 226 -10.32 -32.38 17.41
N VAL A 227 -11.50 -32.73 16.90
CA VAL A 227 -12.55 -31.72 16.73
C VAL A 227 -12.83 -31.24 18.15
N ALA A 228 -12.42 -30.01 18.46
CA ALA A 228 -12.84 -29.38 19.70
C ALA A 228 -14.37 -29.35 19.70
N GLU A 229 -14.98 -30.07 20.65
CA GLU A 229 -16.39 -29.91 21.00
C GLU A 229 -16.66 -28.42 21.23
N PRO A 230 -17.81 -27.89 20.76
CA PRO A 230 -18.19 -26.52 21.08
C PRO A 230 -18.38 -26.47 22.60
N THR A 231 -17.49 -25.75 23.27
CA THR A 231 -17.59 -25.53 24.71
C THR A 231 -18.91 -24.82 24.98
N GLU A 232 -19.82 -25.51 25.68
CA GLU A 232 -21.05 -24.96 26.22
C GLU A 232 -20.76 -23.62 26.90
N VAL A 233 -21.30 -22.55 26.33
CA VAL A 233 -21.34 -21.26 26.98
C VAL A 233 -22.36 -21.40 28.10
N LYS A 234 -21.89 -21.63 29.32
CA LYS A 234 -22.74 -21.55 30.52
C LYS A 234 -23.42 -20.19 30.56
N SER A 235 -24.74 -20.24 30.47
CA SER A 235 -25.68 -19.18 30.80
C SER A 235 -25.33 -18.56 32.16
N ALA A 236 -25.08 -17.25 32.16
CA ALA A 236 -25.16 -16.41 33.32
C ALA A 236 -25.92 -15.13 32.91
N GLU A 237 -27.25 -15.23 32.94
CA GLU A 237 -28.10 -14.14 33.44
C GLU A 237 -27.57 -13.74 34.83
N SER A 238 -27.64 -12.52 35.35
CA SER A 238 -28.15 -11.22 34.93
C SER A 238 -27.65 -10.26 36.02
N VAL A 239 -27.02 -9.14 35.70
CA VAL A 239 -27.06 -7.96 36.57
C VAL A 239 -27.40 -6.76 35.71
N VAL A 240 -28.60 -6.26 35.99
CA VAL A 240 -29.29 -5.13 35.41
C VAL A 240 -28.61 -3.82 35.81
N ASP A 241 -28.73 -2.84 34.91
CA ASP A 241 -28.59 -1.40 35.10
C ASP A 241 -27.22 -0.79 35.42
N ARG A 242 -26.68 -0.08 34.41
CA ARG A 242 -26.66 1.39 34.42
C ARG A 242 -26.44 1.93 33.01
N ALA A 243 -27.53 2.39 32.41
CA ALA A 243 -27.52 3.26 31.24
C ALA A 243 -26.99 4.65 31.61
N GLY A 244 -26.08 5.18 30.80
CA GLY A 244 -25.64 6.58 30.76
C GLY A 244 -25.12 6.88 29.35
N PRO A 245 -25.53 7.98 28.71
CA PRO A 245 -25.75 8.01 27.26
C PRO A 245 -24.47 8.16 26.44
N ALA A 246 -24.53 7.57 25.25
CA ALA A 246 -23.56 7.67 24.17
C ALA A 246 -23.33 9.14 23.76
N ALA A 247 -22.10 9.62 23.94
CA ALA A 247 -21.63 10.82 23.27
C ALA A 247 -21.51 10.51 21.77
N GLY A 248 -22.41 11.13 20.99
CA GLY A 248 -22.49 10.98 19.55
C GLY A 248 -21.19 11.31 18.83
N ARG A 249 -20.89 10.52 17.81
CA ARG A 249 -19.98 10.92 16.73
C ARG A 249 -20.55 12.20 16.08
N ALA A 250 -19.89 13.33 16.31
CA ALA A 250 -20.12 14.52 15.50
C ALA A 250 -19.51 14.32 14.10
N PRO A 251 -20.22 14.70 13.02
CA PRO A 251 -19.71 14.63 11.66
C PRO A 251 -18.76 15.79 11.36
N LEU A 252 -17.99 15.58 10.29
CA LEU A 252 -17.05 16.51 9.65
C LEU A 252 -17.59 17.95 9.57
N GLY A 253 -16.81 18.89 10.09
CA GLY A 253 -17.01 20.33 9.91
C GLY A 253 -15.72 20.96 9.38
N SER A 254 -15.77 21.36 8.12
CA SER A 254 -14.91 22.35 7.47
C SER A 254 -14.68 23.58 8.34
N ARG A 255 -13.43 24.02 8.50
CA ARG A 255 -13.07 25.40 8.86
C ARG A 255 -11.56 25.65 8.64
N TRP A 256 -11.32 26.52 7.64
CA TRP A 256 -10.16 27.36 7.32
C TRP A 256 -8.78 26.71 7.24
#